data_AF-A0A0E9Y161-F1
#
_entry.id   AF-A0A0E9Y161-F1
#
_cell.length_a   1.000
_cell.length_b   1.000
_cell.length_c   1.000
_cell.angle_alpha   90.00
_cell.angle_beta   90.00
_cell.angle_gamma   90.00
#
_symmetry.space_group_name_H-M   'P 1'
#
loop_
_entity.id
_entity.type
_entity.pdbx_description
1 polymer ?
#
loop_
_entity_poly.entity_id
_entity_poly.type
_entity_poly.pdbx_seq_one_letter_code
_entity_poly.pdbx_strand_id
1 'polypeptide(L)' 'NEEGTEAAAATATVAMFGSAPSPVIHRKFVVDHPFMFLICSHDPDVVLFMGSVRTL' A
#
# COMPACT_ATOMS: atom_id res chain seq x y z
N ASN A 1 -16.51 -1.33 1.64
CA ASN A 1 -17.07 -0.07 1.08
C ASN A 1 -15.91 0.75 0.56
N GLU A 2 -15.85 0.91 -0.75
CA GLU A 2 -14.78 1.59 -1.47
C GLU A 2 -14.97 3.11 -1.44
N GLU A 3 -14.77 3.73 -0.28
CA GLU A 3 -14.66 5.20 -0.16
C GLU A 3 -13.25 5.57 0.31
N GLY A 4 -12.56 6.42 -0.46
CA GLY A 4 -11.20 6.91 -0.19
C GLY A 4 -10.77 7.93 -1.24
N THR A 5 -9.67 8.67 -0.99
CA THR A 5 -9.09 9.59 -1.98
C THR A 5 -8.52 8.79 -3.15
N GLU A 6 -8.97 9.12 -4.36
CA GLU A 6 -8.59 8.52 -5.63
C GLU A 6 -7.06 8.40 -5.78
N ALA A 7 -6.60 7.21 -6.20
CA ALA A 7 -5.22 6.73 -6.17
C ALA A 7 -4.17 7.71 -6.71
N ALA A 8 -3.65 8.58 -5.85
CA ALA A 8 -2.59 9.52 -6.20
C ALA A 8 -1.31 8.75 -6.61
N ALA A 9 -0.89 8.94 -7.87
CA ALA A 9 0.36 8.48 -8.48
C ALA A 9 0.39 7.13 -9.23
N ALA A 10 -0.58 6.84 -10.09
CA ALA A 10 -0.40 5.87 -11.19
C ALA A 10 0.68 6.28 -12.23
N THR A 11 1.37 7.42 -12.07
CA THR A 11 2.14 8.04 -13.17
C THR A 11 3.46 8.68 -12.73
N ALA A 12 4.39 7.93 -12.15
CA ALA A 12 5.78 8.39 -11.97
C ALA A 12 6.83 7.51 -12.67
N THR A 13 6.42 6.57 -13.52
CA THR A 13 7.32 5.67 -14.27
C THR A 13 7.41 5.99 -15.78
N VAL A 14 7.16 7.25 -16.18
CA VAL A 14 7.88 7.83 -17.34
C VAL A 14 9.20 8.48 -16.87
N ALA A 15 9.68 8.15 -15.67
CA ALA A 15 10.99 8.52 -15.18
C ALA A 15 12.07 7.60 -15.77
N MET A 16 12.42 7.84 -17.04
CA MET A 16 13.78 7.80 -17.60
C MET A 16 13.70 7.55 -19.11
N PHE A 17 13.62 8.66 -19.85
CA PHE A 17 14.17 8.71 -21.20
C PHE A 17 15.69 8.41 -21.06
N GLY A 18 16.13 7.20 -21.37
CA GLY A 18 17.56 6.95 -21.67
C GLY A 18 18.32 5.90 -20.84
N SER A 19 17.71 5.09 -19.98
CA SER A 19 18.39 3.91 -19.41
C SER A 19 17.37 2.79 -19.25
N ALA A 20 17.72 1.58 -19.69
CA ALA A 20 16.84 0.42 -19.56
C ALA A 20 16.37 0.31 -18.09
N PRO A 21 15.07 0.49 -17.78
CA PRO A 21 14.62 0.43 -16.41
C PRO A 21 14.89 -0.99 -15.92
N SER A 22 15.64 -1.11 -14.82
CA SER A 22 15.67 -2.35 -14.05
C SER A 22 14.22 -2.79 -13.85
N PRO A 23 13.84 -4.05 -14.15
CA PRO A 23 12.46 -4.47 -14.04
C PRO A 23 11.99 -4.14 -12.63
N VAL A 24 11.04 -3.22 -12.52
CA VAL A 24 10.39 -2.92 -11.25
C VAL A 24 9.70 -4.21 -10.86
N ILE A 25 10.27 -4.95 -9.92
CA ILE A 25 9.66 -6.19 -9.42
C ILE A 25 8.41 -5.76 -8.66
N HIS A 26 7.27 -5.76 -9.36
CA HIS A 26 5.97 -5.54 -8.76
C HIS A 26 5.71 -6.67 -7.77
N ARG A 27 5.72 -6.34 -6.47
CA ARG A 27 5.30 -7.30 -5.45
C ARG A 27 3.78 -7.32 -5.44
N LYS A 28 3.20 -8.49 -5.67
CA LYS A 28 1.76 -8.71 -5.49
C LYS A 28 1.45 -8.71 -4.00
N PHE A 29 0.50 -7.87 -3.59
CA PHE A 29 -0.06 -7.90 -2.25
C PHE A 29 -1.47 -8.50 -2.35
N VAL A 30 -1.59 -9.77 -1.97
CA VAL A 30 -2.84 -10.53 -2.04
C VAL A 30 -3.27 -10.83 -0.61
N VAL A 31 -4.48 -10.40 -0.24
CA VAL A 31 -5.03 -10.53 1.11
C VAL A 31 -6.17 -11.55 1.10
N ASP A 32 -5.81 -12.80 0.79
CA ASP A 32 -6.72 -13.95 0.68
C ASP A 32 -6.63 -14.92 1.88
N HIS A 33 -5.95 -14.52 2.95
CA HIS A 33 -5.72 -15.27 4.17
C HIS A 33 -5.67 -14.31 5.38
N PRO A 34 -5.67 -14.83 6.62
CA PRO A 34 -5.67 -13.97 7.80
C PRO A 34 -4.52 -12.96 7.83
N PHE A 35 -4.82 -11.72 8.18
CA PHE A 35 -3.85 -10.62 8.23
C PHE A 35 -4.05 -9.73 9.46
N MET A 36 -2.99 -9.00 9.81
CA MET A 36 -3.01 -7.97 10.86
C MET A 36 -3.10 -6.58 10.20
N PHE A 37 -3.74 -5.64 10.88
CA PHE A 37 -3.74 -4.23 10.47
C PHE A 37 -3.49 -3.33 11.67
N LEU A 38 -2.86 -2.19 11.40
CA LEU A 38 -2.65 -1.10 12.34
C LEU A 38 -3.12 0.20 11.68
N ILE A 39 -3.78 1.05 12.47
CA ILE A 39 -4.08 2.43 12.10
C ILE A 39 -3.24 3.28 13.05
N CYS A 40 -2.32 4.06 12.49
CA CYS A 40 -1.40 4.89 13.26
C CYS A 40 -1.57 6.36 12.88
N SER A 41 -1.38 7.25 13.86
CA SER A 41 -1.03 8.64 13.57
C SER A 41 0.46 8.70 13.30
N HIS A 42 0.88 9.51 12.33
CA HIS A 42 2.30 9.75 12.04
C HIS A 42 2.87 10.91 12.86
N ASP A 43 2.02 11.81 13.34
CA ASP A 43 2.41 12.93 14.21
C ASP A 43 1.32 13.16 15.26
N PRO A 44 1.53 12.76 16.53
CA PRO A 44 2.67 11.96 17.01
C PRO A 44 2.62 10.52 16.46
N ASP A 45 3.76 9.82 16.45
CA ASP A 45 3.85 8.42 16.03
C ASP A 45 3.21 7.50 17.09
N VAL A 46 1.91 7.25 16.93
CA VAL A 46 1.10 6.49 17.89
C VAL A 46 0.16 5.52 17.18
N VAL A 47 0.01 4.33 17.75
CA VAL A 47 -0.98 3.35 17.30
C VAL A 47 -2.35 3.77 17.82
N LEU A 48 -3.29 4.03 16.92
CA LEU A 48 -4.67 4.37 17.24
C LEU A 48 -5.53 3.10 17.37
N PHE A 49 -5.35 2.15 16.44
CA PHE A 49 -6.06 0.88 16.42
C PHE A 49 -5.16 -0.25 15.92
N MET A 50 -5.39 -1.46 16.43
CA MET A 50 -4.72 -2.68 15.96
C MET A 50 -5.70 -3.85 15.99
N GLY A 51 -5.64 -4.71 14.97
CA GLY A 51 -6.53 -5.87 14.90
C GLY A 51 -6.06 -6.95 13.94
N SER A 52 -6.80 -8.06 13.95
CA SER A 52 -6.60 -9.19 13.04
C SER A 52 -7.90 -9.51 12.32
N VAL A 53 -7.85 -9.70 11.00
CA VAL A 53 -8.96 -10.26 10.22
C VAL A 53 -8.63 -11.74 9.97
N ARG A 54 -9.50 -12.63 10.45
CA ARG A 54 -9.29 -14.09 10.38
C ARG A 54 -10.34 -14.81 9.54
N THR A 55 -11.45 -14.12 9.26
CA THR A 55 -12.57 -14.61 8.46
C THR A 55 -12.97 -13.48 7.54
N LEU A 56 -13.19 -13.80 6.26
CA LEU A 56 -13.60 -12.86 5.21
C LEU A 56 -15.11 -12.95 4.97
#